data_AF-B4I604-F1
#
_entry.id   AF-B4I604-F1
#
_cell.length_a   1.000
_cell.length_b   1.000
_cell.length_c   1.000
_cell.angle_alpha   90.00
_cell.angle_beta   90.00
_cell.angle_gamma   90.00
#
_symmetry.space_group_name_H-M   'P 1'
#
loop_
_entity.id
_entity.type
_entity.pdbx_description
1 polymer ?
#
loop_
_entity_poly.entity_id
_entity_poly.type
_entity_poly.pdbx_seq_one_letter_code
_entity_poly.pdbx_strand_id
1 'polypeptide(L)'
;MGLDNKYKSLACAAPPKSQNEILAHFFGYAEAIRGIQIHNMMSLTIKFVQQVVDSVPVEQRGPGTATLQAYADKGKSLRQRGTTGEKYNYIFELQQVFEGLNSKLSQSAPEAQVIGMSLLGLLAVSSEFANENEKLHNKFVEGATQMKAKLSPSTIARESELFEAIDKYIASTDIQQHEALFLKIMSFTDRY
;
A
#
# COMPACT_ATOMS: atom_id res chain seq x y z
N MET A 1 -11.74 -15.74 63.32
CA MET A 1 -11.46 -16.75 62.28
C MET A 1 -12.73 -16.89 61.45
N GLY A 2 -12.80 -16.64 60.15
CA GLY A 2 -11.86 -16.14 59.16
C GLY A 2 -12.72 -15.60 58.00
N LEU A 3 -12.21 -14.56 57.36
CA LEU A 3 -12.76 -13.95 56.16
C LEU A 3 -12.64 -14.88 54.94
N ASP A 4 -13.23 -14.42 53.83
CA ASP A 4 -12.90 -14.76 52.43
C ASP A 4 -13.73 -15.89 51.78
N ASN A 5 -14.21 -15.79 50.54
CA ASN A 5 -13.88 -14.85 49.48
C ASN A 5 -15.02 -14.78 48.44
N LYS A 6 -15.63 -13.61 48.26
CA LYS A 6 -16.44 -13.27 47.08
C LYS A 6 -15.51 -12.70 46.02
N TYR A 7 -14.93 -13.53 45.16
CA TYR A 7 -14.31 -13.02 43.94
C TYR A 7 -15.40 -12.72 42.91
N LYS A 8 -16.01 -11.54 43.01
CA LYS A 8 -16.55 -10.87 41.82
C LYS A 8 -15.35 -10.48 40.96
N SER A 9 -15.14 -11.21 39.88
CA SER A 9 -14.25 -10.79 38.80
C SER A 9 -14.77 -9.46 38.26
N LEU A 10 -14.17 -8.36 38.69
CA LEU A 10 -14.26 -7.06 38.04
C LEU A 10 -13.27 -7.10 36.88
N ALA A 11 -13.64 -7.85 35.83
CA ALA A 11 -13.13 -7.52 34.52
C ALA A 11 -13.70 -6.14 34.18
N CYS A 12 -12.93 -5.08 34.46
CA CYS A 12 -13.17 -3.75 33.90
C CYS A 12 -13.01 -3.89 32.38
N ALA A 13 -14.09 -4.31 31.71
CA ALA A 13 -14.23 -4.10 30.29
C ALA A 13 -14.05 -2.60 30.05
N ALA A 14 -13.13 -2.24 29.15
CA ALA A 14 -12.98 -0.86 28.72
C ALA A 14 -14.37 -0.29 28.37
N PRO A 15 -14.63 1.00 28.65
CA PRO A 15 -15.91 1.62 28.29
C PRO A 15 -16.24 1.32 26.81
N PRO A 16 -17.49 0.99 26.48
CA PRO A 16 -17.87 0.75 25.10
C PRO A 16 -17.51 2.00 24.27
N LYS A 17 -16.72 1.81 23.21
CA LYS A 17 -16.42 2.87 22.25
C LYS A 17 -17.73 3.42 21.71
N SER A 18 -17.84 4.74 21.63
CA SER A 18 -18.88 5.38 20.85
C SER A 18 -18.81 4.91 19.40
N GLN A 19 -19.93 4.99 18.69
CA GLN A 19 -19.98 4.53 17.30
C GLN A 19 -19.08 5.35 16.38
N ASN A 20 -18.89 6.64 16.69
CA ASN A 20 -17.92 7.50 15.99
C ASN A 20 -16.48 7.06 16.28
N GLU A 21 -16.13 6.67 17.52
CA GLU A 21 -14.81 6.12 17.82
C GLU A 21 -14.56 4.79 17.09
N ILE A 22 -15.58 3.95 16.90
CA ILE A 22 -15.47 2.72 16.10
C ILE A 22 -15.12 3.06 14.64
N LEU A 23 -15.76 4.08 14.07
CA LEU A 23 -15.52 4.54 12.69
C LEU A 23 -14.13 5.19 12.55
N ALA A 24 -13.75 6.08 13.47
CA ALA A 24 -12.41 6.67 13.51
C ALA A 24 -11.31 5.59 13.61
N HIS A 25 -11.52 4.57 14.45
CA HIS A 25 -10.61 3.44 14.53
C HIS A 25 -10.51 2.64 13.23
N PHE A 26 -11.61 2.49 12.49
CA PHE A 26 -11.59 1.82 11.19
C PHE A 26 -10.79 2.61 10.15
N PHE A 27 -10.93 3.95 10.10
CA PHE A 27 -10.10 4.78 9.21
C PHE A 27 -8.62 4.69 9.54
N GLY A 28 -8.25 4.77 10.83
CA GLY A 28 -6.86 4.60 11.24
C GLY A 28 -6.31 3.20 10.91
N TYR A 29 -7.15 2.17 11.02
CA TYR A 29 -6.80 0.81 10.57
C TYR A 29 -6.58 0.75 9.06
N ALA A 30 -7.51 1.28 8.26
CA ALA A 30 -7.44 1.32 6.80
C ALA A 30 -6.19 2.06 6.31
N GLU A 31 -5.88 3.21 6.91
CA GLU A 31 -4.67 3.97 6.62
C GLU A 31 -3.40 3.17 6.94
N ALA A 32 -3.36 2.49 8.09
CA ALA A 32 -2.21 1.68 8.49
C ALA A 32 -1.95 0.52 7.53
N ILE A 33 -2.97 -0.26 7.16
CA ILE A 33 -2.80 -1.38 6.21
C ILE A 33 -2.41 -0.88 4.83
N ARG A 34 -2.90 0.30 4.40
CA ARG A 34 -2.48 0.94 3.16
C ARG A 34 -1.02 1.39 3.22
N GLY A 35 -0.58 1.97 4.34
CA GLY A 35 0.81 2.34 4.57
C GLY A 35 1.76 1.14 4.46
N ILE A 36 1.35 -0.02 5.00
CA ILE A 36 2.11 -1.28 4.89
C ILE A 36 2.21 -1.75 3.42
N GLN A 37 1.09 -1.78 2.69
CA GLN A 37 1.07 -2.17 1.28
C GLN A 37 2.05 -1.31 0.46
N ILE A 38 1.97 0.01 0.60
CA ILE A 38 2.84 0.94 -0.13
C ILE A 38 4.30 0.78 0.27
N HIS A 39 4.59 0.55 1.55
CA HIS A 39 5.95 0.27 1.99
C HIS A 39 6.53 -1.01 1.36
N ASN A 40 5.71 -2.06 1.24
CA ASN A 40 6.12 -3.34 0.64
C ASN A 40 6.37 -3.18 -0.86
N MET A 41 5.42 -2.58 -1.58
CA MET A 41 5.55 -2.29 -3.02
C MET A 41 6.80 -1.45 -3.30
N MET A 42 7.07 -0.43 -2.49
CA MET A 42 8.27 0.38 -2.62
C MET A 42 9.56 -0.44 -2.43
N SER A 43 9.58 -1.33 -1.44
CA SER A 43 10.73 -2.20 -1.18
C SER A 43 10.99 -3.15 -2.35
N LEU A 44 9.92 -3.68 -2.97
CA LEU A 44 10.00 -4.47 -4.19
C LEU A 44 10.57 -3.65 -5.35
N THR A 45 10.08 -2.42 -5.57
CA THR A 45 10.60 -1.50 -6.60
C THR A 45 12.10 -1.22 -6.42
N ILE A 46 12.53 -0.83 -5.21
CA ILE A 46 13.93 -0.52 -4.93
C ILE A 46 14.80 -1.75 -5.18
N LYS A 47 14.38 -2.92 -4.69
CA LYS A 47 15.10 -4.18 -4.87
C LYS A 47 15.25 -4.51 -6.35
N PHE A 48 14.16 -4.43 -7.11
CA PHE A 48 14.18 -4.69 -8.54
C PHE A 48 15.14 -3.75 -9.27
N VAL A 49 15.02 -2.44 -9.06
CA VAL A 49 15.91 -1.47 -9.75
C VAL A 49 17.37 -1.69 -9.38
N GLN A 50 17.67 -1.97 -8.10
CA GLN A 50 19.04 -2.27 -7.69
C GLN A 50 19.56 -3.56 -8.35
N GLN A 51 18.73 -4.60 -8.49
CA GLN A 51 19.11 -5.82 -9.21
C GLN A 51 19.44 -5.57 -10.68
N VAL A 52 18.72 -4.65 -11.35
CA VAL A 52 19.03 -4.25 -12.73
C VAL A 52 20.40 -3.56 -12.79
N VAL A 53 20.67 -2.62 -11.88
CA VAL A 53 21.98 -1.94 -11.80
C VAL A 53 23.11 -2.94 -11.54
N ASP A 54 22.90 -3.87 -10.61
CA ASP A 54 23.90 -4.85 -10.20
C ASP A 54 24.17 -5.90 -11.29
N SER A 55 23.22 -6.09 -12.21
CA SER A 55 23.35 -7.00 -13.36
C SER A 55 24.19 -6.41 -14.50
N VAL A 56 24.39 -5.09 -14.54
CA VAL A 56 25.30 -4.45 -15.51
C VAL A 56 26.75 -4.55 -15.01
N PRO A 57 27.66 -5.21 -15.74
CA PRO A 57 29.08 -5.29 -15.36
C PRO A 57 29.68 -3.90 -15.15
N VAL A 58 30.52 -3.73 -14.14
CA VAL A 58 31.01 -2.41 -13.68
C VAL A 58 31.66 -1.62 -14.81
N GLU A 59 32.45 -2.29 -15.62
CA GLU A 59 33.16 -1.75 -16.79
C GLU A 59 32.25 -1.38 -17.96
N GLN A 60 30.99 -1.83 -17.95
CA GLN A 60 29.97 -1.55 -18.98
C GLN A 60 28.93 -0.53 -18.53
N ARG A 61 28.99 -0.07 -17.27
CA ARG A 61 28.03 0.89 -16.72
C ARG A 61 28.17 2.25 -17.40
N GLY A 62 27.04 2.80 -17.82
CA GLY A 62 26.95 4.09 -18.45
C GLY A 62 25.82 4.94 -17.86
N PRO A 63 25.35 5.94 -18.63
CA PRO A 63 24.29 6.86 -18.20
C PRO A 63 22.98 6.17 -17.80
N GLY A 64 22.62 5.05 -18.45
CA GLY A 64 21.41 4.31 -18.11
C GLY A 64 21.49 3.68 -16.73
N THR A 65 22.60 3.01 -16.45
CA THR A 65 22.88 2.45 -15.12
C THR A 65 22.92 3.54 -14.04
N ALA A 66 23.55 4.69 -14.32
CA ALA A 66 23.60 5.81 -13.38
C ALA A 66 22.20 6.37 -13.05
N THR A 67 21.32 6.45 -14.05
CA THR A 67 19.92 6.89 -13.87
C THR A 67 19.15 5.93 -12.96
N LEU A 68 19.29 4.62 -13.18
CA LEU A 68 18.66 3.59 -12.35
C LEU A 68 19.21 3.60 -10.91
N GLN A 69 20.53 3.81 -10.74
CA GLN A 69 21.14 3.92 -9.42
C GLN A 69 20.62 5.14 -8.67
N ALA A 70 20.54 6.30 -9.33
CA ALA A 70 19.98 7.52 -8.73
C ALA A 70 18.52 7.32 -8.32
N TYR A 71 17.73 6.63 -9.14
CA TYR A 71 16.35 6.28 -8.80
C TYR A 71 16.28 5.34 -7.58
N ALA A 72 17.09 4.29 -7.53
CA ALA A 72 17.15 3.39 -6.38
C ALA A 72 17.55 4.12 -5.10
N ASP A 73 18.47 5.07 -5.16
CA ASP A 73 18.92 5.86 -4.02
C ASP A 73 17.86 6.87 -3.54
N LYS A 74 17.13 7.51 -4.47
CA LYS A 74 15.90 8.28 -4.15
C LYS A 74 14.91 7.39 -3.39
N GLY A 75 14.69 6.17 -3.87
CA GLY A 75 13.82 5.19 -3.23
C GLY A 75 14.27 4.83 -1.81
N LYS A 76 15.56 4.56 -1.60
CA LYS A 76 16.10 4.25 -0.25
C LYS A 76 15.84 5.41 0.73
N SER A 77 16.02 6.65 0.29
CA SER A 77 15.74 7.85 1.10
C SER A 77 14.25 7.99 1.44
N LEU A 78 13.39 7.93 0.43
CA LEU A 78 11.94 8.01 0.58
C LEU A 78 11.38 6.87 1.44
N ARG A 79 11.99 5.68 1.43
CA ARG A 79 11.53 4.55 2.25
C ARG A 79 11.63 4.88 3.74
N GLN A 80 12.69 5.58 4.14
CA GLN A 80 12.95 5.95 5.53
C GLN A 80 12.12 7.14 6.00
N ARG A 81 11.90 8.15 5.15
CA ARG A 81 11.39 9.46 5.57
C ARG A 81 10.19 9.97 4.79
N GLY A 82 9.85 9.34 3.68
CA GLY A 82 8.74 9.74 2.82
C GLY A 82 7.38 9.40 3.41
N THR A 83 6.41 10.27 3.12
CA THR A 83 4.98 10.05 3.34
C THR A 83 4.45 8.91 2.47
N THR A 84 3.28 8.38 2.82
CA THR A 84 2.61 7.35 2.00
C THR A 84 2.37 7.83 0.57
N GLY A 85 1.99 9.10 0.38
CA GLY A 85 1.78 9.69 -0.95
C GLY A 85 3.07 9.80 -1.76
N GLU A 86 4.17 10.24 -1.17
CA GLU A 86 5.47 10.29 -1.87
C GLU A 86 5.98 8.90 -2.26
N LYS A 87 5.78 7.91 -1.39
CA LYS A 87 6.13 6.50 -1.66
C LYS A 87 5.27 5.93 -2.79
N TYR A 88 3.97 6.22 -2.78
CA TYR A 88 3.06 5.86 -3.86
C TYR A 88 3.55 6.46 -5.19
N ASN A 89 3.74 7.77 -5.26
CA ASN A 89 4.21 8.43 -6.48
C ASN A 89 5.52 7.84 -7.00
N TYR A 90 6.48 7.58 -6.11
CA TYR A 90 7.72 6.90 -6.48
C TYR A 90 7.46 5.53 -7.14
N ILE A 91 6.56 4.70 -6.61
CA ILE A 91 6.27 3.39 -7.22
C ILE A 91 5.74 3.53 -8.67
N PHE A 92 4.85 4.49 -8.91
CA PHE A 92 4.22 4.69 -10.23
C PHE A 92 5.12 5.43 -11.23
N GLU A 93 6.15 6.14 -10.76
CA GLU A 93 7.21 6.71 -11.62
C GLU A 93 8.07 5.62 -12.29
N LEU A 94 8.07 4.38 -11.79
CA LEU A 94 8.93 3.30 -12.28
C LEU A 94 8.79 3.07 -13.78
N GLN A 95 7.56 3.03 -14.29
CA GLN A 95 7.29 2.82 -15.71
C GLN A 95 7.92 3.94 -16.56
N GLN A 96 7.74 5.20 -16.15
CA GLN A 96 8.28 6.36 -16.86
C GLN A 96 9.82 6.37 -16.85
N VAL A 97 10.45 5.89 -15.78
CA VAL A 97 11.91 5.76 -15.71
C VAL A 97 12.41 4.77 -16.78
N PHE A 98 11.78 3.61 -16.90
CA PHE A 98 12.16 2.62 -17.91
C PHE A 98 11.84 3.05 -19.34
N GLU A 99 10.69 3.71 -19.56
CA GLU A 99 10.36 4.32 -20.86
C GLU A 99 11.36 5.41 -21.26
N GLY A 100 11.74 6.27 -20.31
CA GLY A 100 12.76 7.29 -20.50
C GLY A 100 14.14 6.71 -20.83
N LEU A 101 14.49 5.55 -20.26
CA LEU A 101 15.72 4.83 -20.58
C LEU A 101 15.70 4.25 -21.99
N ASN A 102 14.59 3.65 -22.42
CA ASN A 102 14.45 3.13 -23.78
C ASN A 102 14.65 4.22 -24.85
N SER A 103 14.30 5.47 -24.57
CA SER A 103 14.51 6.61 -25.48
C SER A 103 15.94 7.14 -25.52
N LYS A 104 16.75 6.87 -24.48
CA LYS A 104 18.10 7.44 -24.28
C LYS A 104 19.24 6.44 -24.43
N LEU A 105 18.94 5.15 -24.32
CA LEU A 105 19.91 4.09 -24.50
C LEU A 105 20.20 3.90 -25.99
N SER A 106 21.44 4.14 -26.41
CA SER A 106 21.89 3.70 -27.72
C SER A 106 21.75 2.18 -27.78
N GLN A 107 21.00 1.65 -28.76
CA GLN A 107 20.77 0.20 -28.89
C GLN A 107 22.07 -0.62 -29.03
N SER A 108 23.19 0.03 -29.35
CA SER A 108 24.52 -0.55 -29.45
C SER A 108 25.34 -0.52 -28.15
N ALA A 109 24.86 0.13 -27.08
CA ALA A 109 25.57 0.19 -25.82
C ALA A 109 25.42 -1.14 -25.04
N PRO A 110 26.51 -1.72 -24.48
CA PRO A 110 26.44 -2.96 -23.72
C PRO A 110 25.43 -2.94 -22.55
N GLU A 111 25.32 -1.82 -21.83
CA GLU A 111 24.32 -1.68 -20.75
C GLU A 111 22.86 -1.75 -21.25
N ALA A 112 22.59 -1.36 -22.50
CA ALA A 112 21.25 -1.33 -23.06
C ALA A 112 20.66 -2.74 -23.22
N GLN A 113 21.49 -3.74 -23.57
CA GLN A 113 21.04 -5.12 -23.66
C GLN A 113 20.63 -5.69 -22.30
N VAL A 114 21.43 -5.44 -21.26
CA VAL A 114 21.17 -5.93 -19.91
C VAL A 114 19.93 -5.25 -19.30
N ILE A 115 19.83 -3.92 -19.43
CA ILE A 115 18.67 -3.16 -18.95
C ILE A 115 17.42 -3.53 -19.74
N GLY A 116 17.52 -3.70 -21.06
CA GLY A 116 16.40 -4.08 -21.93
C GLY A 116 15.81 -5.45 -21.56
N MET A 117 16.65 -6.45 -21.27
CA MET A 117 16.18 -7.77 -20.79
C MET A 117 15.46 -7.68 -19.44
N SER A 118 15.79 -6.67 -18.63
CA SER A 118 15.18 -6.47 -17.31
C SER A 118 13.73 -5.94 -17.39
N LEU A 119 13.26 -5.48 -18.55
CA LEU A 119 11.86 -5.09 -18.77
C LEU A 119 10.91 -6.27 -18.52
N LEU A 120 11.32 -7.51 -18.78
CA LEU A 120 10.54 -8.69 -18.43
C LEU A 120 10.37 -8.84 -16.91
N GLY A 121 11.35 -8.37 -16.13
CA GLY A 121 11.27 -8.33 -14.68
C GLY A 121 10.20 -7.36 -14.15
N LEU A 122 9.80 -6.34 -14.92
CA LEU A 122 8.68 -5.47 -14.54
C LEU A 122 7.35 -6.23 -14.48
N LEU A 123 7.17 -7.29 -15.28
CA LEU A 123 5.99 -8.15 -15.20
C LEU A 123 5.94 -8.90 -13.87
N ALA A 124 7.09 -9.38 -13.38
CA ALA A 124 7.18 -10.02 -12.08
C ALA A 124 6.86 -9.04 -10.94
N VAL A 125 7.39 -7.80 -11.01
CA VAL A 125 7.05 -6.73 -10.06
C VAL A 125 5.55 -6.41 -10.08
N SER A 126 4.95 -6.36 -11.27
CA SER A 126 3.51 -6.10 -11.43
C SER A 126 2.65 -7.20 -10.80
N SER A 127 3.08 -8.46 -10.92
CA SER A 127 2.44 -9.60 -10.24
C SER A 127 2.52 -9.46 -8.71
N GLU A 128 3.68 -9.10 -8.17
CA GLU A 128 3.83 -8.86 -6.74
C GLU A 128 2.99 -7.67 -6.25
N PHE A 129 2.79 -6.65 -7.09
CA PHE A 129 1.88 -5.54 -6.77
C PHE A 129 0.42 -5.99 -6.70
N ALA A 130 0.00 -6.88 -7.59
CA ALA A 130 -1.32 -7.49 -7.52
C ALA A 130 -1.50 -8.29 -6.22
N ASN A 131 -0.48 -9.06 -5.81
CA ASN A 131 -0.49 -9.80 -4.54
C ASN A 131 -0.61 -8.86 -3.33
N GLU A 132 0.15 -7.76 -3.29
CA GLU A 132 0.04 -6.78 -2.21
C GLU A 132 -1.33 -6.09 -2.19
N ASN A 133 -1.93 -5.83 -3.36
CA ASN A 133 -3.29 -5.31 -3.46
C ASN A 133 -4.35 -6.30 -2.96
N GLU A 134 -4.20 -7.58 -3.26
CA GLU A 134 -5.08 -8.62 -2.73
C GLU A 134 -4.98 -8.72 -1.20
N LYS A 135 -3.77 -8.66 -0.64
CA LYS A 135 -3.56 -8.63 0.82
C LYS A 135 -4.24 -7.42 1.46
N LEU A 136 -4.10 -6.23 0.87
CA LEU A 136 -4.80 -5.02 1.33
C LEU A 136 -6.31 -5.24 1.31
N HIS A 137 -6.86 -5.68 0.18
CA HIS A 137 -8.30 -5.87 0.00
C HIS A 137 -8.87 -6.85 1.03
N ASN A 138 -8.24 -8.02 1.19
CA ASN A 138 -8.66 -9.03 2.17
C ASN A 138 -8.67 -8.47 3.61
N LYS A 139 -7.63 -7.72 3.99
CA LYS A 139 -7.56 -7.08 5.32
C LYS A 139 -8.59 -5.98 5.50
N PHE A 140 -8.84 -5.20 4.46
CA PHE A 140 -9.88 -4.18 4.46
C PHE A 140 -11.28 -4.80 4.62
N VAL A 141 -11.61 -5.86 3.88
CA VAL A 141 -12.88 -6.61 3.98
C VAL A 141 -13.07 -7.14 5.40
N GLU A 142 -12.03 -7.74 5.98
CA GLU A 142 -12.03 -8.24 7.36
C GLU A 142 -12.34 -7.10 8.35
N GLY A 143 -11.60 -5.99 8.26
CA GLY A 143 -11.78 -4.82 9.12
C GLY A 143 -13.17 -4.18 8.98
N ALA A 144 -13.67 -4.06 7.75
CA ALA A 144 -14.99 -3.48 7.47
C ALA A 144 -16.11 -4.36 8.03
N THR A 145 -15.97 -5.68 7.91
CA THR A 145 -16.92 -6.65 8.48
C THR A 145 -16.96 -6.55 10.01
N GLN A 146 -15.79 -6.51 10.65
CA GLN A 146 -15.69 -6.38 12.12
C GLN A 146 -16.22 -5.04 12.62
N MET A 147 -16.00 -3.95 11.87
CA MET A 147 -16.55 -2.63 12.17
C MET A 147 -18.09 -2.66 12.08
N LYS A 148 -18.64 -3.12 10.96
CA LYS A 148 -20.10 -3.17 10.73
C LYS A 148 -20.82 -3.97 11.82
N ALA A 149 -20.25 -5.09 12.27
CA ALA A 149 -20.82 -5.91 13.33
C ALA A 149 -20.94 -5.21 14.70
N LYS A 150 -20.20 -4.11 14.91
CA LYS A 150 -20.20 -3.32 16.16
C LYS A 150 -21.08 -2.07 16.09
N LEU A 151 -21.63 -1.75 14.92
CA LEU A 151 -22.43 -0.55 14.71
C LEU A 151 -23.92 -0.88 14.77
N SER A 152 -24.70 0.08 15.26
CA SER A 152 -26.16 -0.04 15.25
C SER A 152 -26.71 0.19 13.84
N PRO A 153 -27.89 -0.39 13.50
CA PRO A 153 -28.54 -0.13 12.21
C PRO A 153 -28.78 1.35 11.93
N SER A 154 -29.11 2.15 12.96
CA SER A 154 -29.34 3.59 12.80
C SER A 154 -28.07 4.35 12.39
N THR A 155 -26.91 3.97 12.92
CA THR A 155 -25.63 4.56 12.48
C THR A 155 -25.27 4.12 11.08
N ILE A 156 -25.51 2.86 10.71
CA ILE A 156 -25.28 2.39 9.33
C ILE A 156 -26.15 3.18 8.36
N ALA A 157 -27.42 3.43 8.70
CA ALA A 157 -28.31 4.26 7.89
C ALA A 157 -27.87 5.73 7.85
N ARG A 158 -27.39 6.30 8.95
CA ARG A 158 -26.86 7.67 9.02
C ARG A 158 -25.63 7.86 8.12
N GLU A 159 -24.77 6.84 8.04
CA GLU A 159 -23.52 6.86 7.29
C GLU A 159 -23.65 6.12 5.94
N SER A 160 -24.82 6.14 5.31
CA SER A 160 -25.13 5.34 4.12
C SER A 160 -24.11 5.53 2.99
N GLU A 161 -23.70 6.78 2.71
CA GLU A 161 -22.72 7.08 1.66
C GLU A 161 -21.35 6.41 1.90
N LEU A 162 -20.91 6.34 3.16
CA LEU A 162 -19.67 5.68 3.53
C LEU A 162 -19.82 4.17 3.30
N PHE A 163 -20.92 3.59 3.75
CA PHE A 163 -21.15 2.15 3.61
C PHE A 163 -21.35 1.73 2.16
N GLU A 164 -21.99 2.55 1.34
CA GLU A 164 -22.05 2.34 -0.11
C GLU A 164 -20.66 2.36 -0.75
N ALA A 165 -19.77 3.28 -0.34
CA ALA A 165 -18.40 3.33 -0.84
C ALA A 165 -17.60 2.10 -0.42
N ILE A 166 -17.74 1.67 0.85
CA ILE A 166 -17.14 0.43 1.37
C ILE A 166 -17.63 -0.78 0.58
N ASP A 167 -18.94 -0.89 0.34
CA ASP A 167 -19.53 -2.04 -0.36
C ASP A 167 -19.10 -2.09 -1.82
N LYS A 168 -18.96 -0.94 -2.49
CA LYS A 168 -18.39 -0.86 -3.84
C LYS A 168 -16.94 -1.35 -3.89
N TYR A 169 -16.11 -0.96 -2.93
CA TYR A 169 -14.73 -1.44 -2.84
C TYR A 169 -14.66 -2.94 -2.56
N ILE A 170 -15.48 -3.45 -1.63
CA ILE A 170 -15.53 -4.88 -1.29
C ILE A 170 -15.98 -5.73 -2.48
N ALA A 171 -17.01 -5.28 -3.21
CA ALA A 171 -17.57 -6.02 -4.34
C ALA A 171 -16.73 -5.90 -5.63
N SER A 172 -15.78 -4.97 -5.68
CA SER A 172 -14.92 -4.78 -6.86
C SER A 172 -13.99 -5.98 -7.06
N THR A 173 -14.03 -6.56 -8.26
CA THR A 173 -13.03 -7.53 -8.75
C THR A 173 -11.97 -6.87 -9.63
N ASP A 174 -12.18 -5.60 -10.00
CA ASP A 174 -11.27 -4.83 -10.85
C ASP A 174 -10.22 -4.11 -10.00
N ILE A 175 -9.01 -4.68 -9.98
CA ILE A 175 -7.85 -4.13 -9.28
C ILE A 175 -7.54 -2.69 -9.72
N GLN A 176 -7.82 -2.30 -10.97
CA GLN A 176 -7.53 -0.96 -11.48
C GLN A 176 -8.40 0.11 -10.80
N GLN A 177 -9.58 -0.27 -10.29
CA GLN A 177 -10.49 0.63 -9.61
C GLN A 177 -10.25 0.71 -8.09
N HIS A 178 -9.49 -0.22 -7.52
CA HIS A 178 -9.29 -0.32 -6.07
C HIS A 178 -8.73 0.97 -5.48
N GLU A 179 -7.82 1.64 -6.18
CA GLU A 179 -7.24 2.89 -5.71
C GLU A 179 -8.29 4.00 -5.56
N ALA A 180 -9.03 4.27 -6.63
CA ALA A 180 -10.03 5.33 -6.65
C ALA A 180 -11.14 5.08 -5.63
N LEU A 181 -11.56 3.82 -5.50
CA LEU A 181 -12.55 3.39 -4.51
C LEU A 181 -12.03 3.53 -3.08
N PHE A 182 -10.78 3.14 -2.82
CA PHE A 182 -10.16 3.31 -1.50
C PHE A 182 -10.04 4.78 -1.11
N LEU A 183 -9.57 5.65 -2.02
CA LEU A 183 -9.49 7.09 -1.78
C LEU A 183 -10.87 7.71 -1.54
N LYS A 184 -11.90 7.24 -2.25
CA LYS A 184 -13.28 7.67 -1.99
C LYS A 184 -13.69 7.34 -0.56
N ILE A 185 -13.36 6.17 -0.04
CA ILE A 185 -13.65 5.80 1.36
C ILE A 185 -12.87 6.68 2.32
N MET A 186 -11.58 6.91 2.07
CA MET A 186 -10.75 7.74 2.95
C MET A 186 -11.20 9.21 2.98
N SER A 187 -11.91 9.70 1.97
CA SER A 187 -12.50 11.06 1.97
C SER A 187 -13.56 11.30 3.06
N PHE A 188 -14.04 10.25 3.71
CA PHE A 188 -15.00 10.33 4.82
C PHE A 188 -14.34 10.49 6.20
N THR A 189 -13.01 10.42 6.28
CA THR A 189 -12.26 10.42 7.55
C THR A 189 -12.53 11.67 8.38
N ASP A 190 -12.62 12.85 7.76
CA ASP A 190 -12.81 14.14 8.44
C ASP A 190 -14.17 14.29 9.17
N ARG A 191 -15.07 13.31 9.04
CA ARG A 191 -16.36 13.28 9.75
C ARG A 191 -16.24 12.78 11.20
N TYR A 192 -15.08 12.24 11.60
CA TYR A 192 -14.88 11.53 12.88
C TYR A 192 -13.59 11.97 13.58
#